data_AF-A0A554WBM0-F1
#
_entry.id   AF-A0A554WBM0-F1
#
_cell.length_a   1.000
_cell.length_b   1.000
_cell.length_c   1.000
_cell.angle_alpha   90.00
_cell.angle_beta   90.00
_cell.angle_gamma   90.00
#
_symmetry.space_group_name_H-M   'P 1'
#
loop_
_entity.id
_entity.type
_entity.pdbx_description
1 polymer ?
#
loop_
_entity_poly.entity_id
_entity_poly.type
_entity_poly.pdbx_seq_one_letter_code
_entity_poly.pdbx_strand_id
1 'polypeptide(L)'
;MMTGSLHPGGRWRSTFRVPAMDCPSEENLIRAALRGLRGARLTFDLPGRTLVVEHAGPADAVLQRLQPLKLGAQLIDSVALTEPGPAAAETDPAAEARVLRALLAINALMFVVELGAGWWAQSTGLMADALDMLADAAVYGTALLAVARGAASQAAAARVAGWTQALLALLALVEVARRAWFGSEPVSLLMMGVGALALVANVACLLLIARHRDGGVHMQASYIFSANDVLANLGVIVAGALVLATGAAWPDLLIGTVIAVVVLRGARRILALT
;
A
#
# COMPACT_ATOMS: atom_id res chain seq x y z
N MET A 1 -19.42 18.14 48.95
CA MET A 1 -18.56 16.94 49.09
C MET A 1 -19.06 15.87 48.14
N MET A 2 -18.40 15.68 47.00
CA MET A 2 -18.42 14.43 46.24
C MET A 2 -17.02 14.22 45.69
N THR A 3 -16.17 13.69 46.55
CA THR A 3 -14.86 13.14 46.21
C THR A 3 -15.08 11.82 45.48
N GLY A 4 -15.15 11.87 44.15
CA GLY A 4 -15.00 10.68 43.31
C GLY A 4 -13.56 10.17 43.42
N SER A 5 -13.41 8.97 43.96
CA SER A 5 -12.10 8.35 44.19
C SER A 5 -11.35 8.13 42.88
N LEU A 6 -10.20 8.79 42.75
CA LEU A 6 -9.20 8.50 41.72
C LEU A 6 -8.76 7.03 41.88
N HIS A 7 -9.28 6.14 41.03
CA HIS A 7 -8.76 4.78 40.90
C HIS A 7 -7.40 4.83 40.18
N PRO A 8 -6.30 4.39 40.79
CA PRO A 8 -4.95 4.56 40.25
C PRO A 8 -4.59 3.58 39.10
N GLY A 9 -5.58 3.08 38.36
CA GLY A 9 -5.39 2.09 37.29
C GLY A 9 -6.42 2.12 36.15
N GLY A 10 -7.28 3.14 36.09
CA GLY A 10 -8.30 3.24 35.04
C GLY A 10 -7.71 3.54 33.66
N ARG A 11 -8.12 2.78 32.63
CA ARG A 11 -7.86 3.14 31.23
C ARG A 11 -8.90 4.16 30.78
N TRP A 12 -8.47 5.12 29.98
CA TRP A 12 -9.31 6.19 29.46
C TRP A 12 -9.23 6.19 27.95
N ARG A 13 -10.34 6.51 27.29
CA ARG A 13 -10.38 6.83 25.87
C ARG A 13 -10.65 8.32 25.74
N SER A 14 -9.67 9.05 25.21
CA SER A 14 -9.74 10.50 25.02
C SER A 14 -9.66 10.85 23.54
N THR A 15 -10.60 11.67 23.09
CA THR A 15 -10.69 12.15 21.70
C THR A 15 -10.18 13.58 21.64
N PHE A 16 -9.20 13.83 20.78
CA PHE A 16 -8.59 15.12 20.56
C PHE A 16 -8.88 15.62 19.15
N ARG A 17 -9.25 16.89 19.02
CA ARG A 17 -9.22 17.60 17.74
C ARG A 17 -7.80 18.10 17.51
N VAL A 18 -7.20 17.81 16.37
CA VAL A 18 -5.86 18.29 16.00
C VAL A 18 -5.95 19.03 14.66
N PRO A 19 -6.29 20.33 14.67
CA PRO A 19 -6.61 21.09 13.46
C PRO A 19 -5.51 21.10 12.40
N ALA A 20 -4.25 20.97 12.78
CA ALA A 20 -3.12 20.98 11.84
C ALA A 20 -2.64 19.56 11.44
N MET A 21 -3.39 18.50 11.74
CA MET A 21 -3.05 17.12 11.38
C MET A 21 -3.66 16.72 10.04
N ASP A 22 -3.16 17.31 8.96
CA ASP A 22 -3.67 17.13 7.61
C ASP A 22 -2.75 16.30 6.69
N CYS A 23 -1.54 15.94 7.15
CA CYS A 23 -0.67 15.05 6.39
C CYS A 23 0.04 13.96 7.24
N PRO A 24 0.60 12.91 6.59
CA PRO A 24 1.29 11.82 7.29
C PRO A 24 2.52 12.25 8.10
N SER A 25 3.11 13.41 7.80
CA SER A 25 4.23 13.96 8.56
C SER A 25 3.82 14.36 9.98
N GLU A 26 2.66 15.00 10.14
CA GLU A 26 2.14 15.38 11.46
C GLU A 26 1.66 14.17 12.25
N GLU A 27 1.08 13.16 11.58
CA GLU A 27 0.79 11.88 12.21
C GLU A 27 2.07 11.27 12.83
N ASN A 28 3.17 11.25 12.06
CA ASN A 28 4.44 10.71 12.54
C ASN A 28 5.02 11.51 13.72
N LEU A 29 4.90 12.83 13.71
CA LEU A 29 5.30 13.69 14.84
C LEU A 29 4.48 13.39 16.09
N ILE A 30 3.17 13.22 15.95
CA ILE A 30 2.27 12.88 17.06
C ILE A 30 2.60 11.49 17.60
N ARG A 31 2.80 10.49 16.72
CA ARG A 31 3.23 9.14 17.13
C ARG A 31 4.54 9.20 17.90
N ALA A 32 5.51 9.99 17.43
CA ALA A 32 6.80 10.15 18.10
C ALA A 32 6.66 10.80 19.49
N ALA A 33 5.84 11.85 19.62
CA ALA A 33 5.62 12.54 20.89
C ALA A 33 4.88 11.67 21.93
N LEU A 34 4.01 10.79 21.49
CA LEU A 34 3.22 9.90 22.36
C LEU A 34 3.90 8.54 22.61
N ARG A 35 5.09 8.29 22.03
CA ARG A 35 5.91 7.10 22.36
C ARG A 35 6.20 7.07 23.87
N GLY A 36 6.01 5.89 24.48
CA GLY A 36 6.28 5.67 25.90
C GLY A 36 5.11 5.90 26.85
N LEU A 37 3.92 6.27 26.35
CA LEU A 37 2.69 6.13 27.15
C LEU A 37 2.35 4.64 27.28
N ARG A 38 2.26 4.15 28.53
CA ARG A 38 2.03 2.74 28.81
C ARG A 38 0.64 2.32 28.34
N GLY A 39 0.59 1.29 27.49
CA GLY A 39 -0.66 0.73 26.98
C GLY A 39 -1.43 1.68 26.07
N ALA A 40 -0.76 2.67 25.47
CA ALA A 40 -1.41 3.68 24.65
C ALA A 40 -1.68 3.20 23.23
N ARG A 41 -2.93 3.35 22.78
CA ARG A 41 -3.35 3.08 21.41
C ARG A 41 -3.77 4.37 20.75
N LEU A 42 -3.25 4.62 19.55
CA LEU A 42 -3.48 5.84 18.78
C LEU A 42 -4.24 5.50 17.50
N THR A 43 -5.42 6.11 17.34
CA THR A 43 -6.21 6.02 16.11
C THR A 43 -6.30 7.41 15.51
N PHE A 44 -5.88 7.55 14.26
CA PHE A 44 -5.82 8.82 13.55
C PHE A 44 -6.89 8.88 12.46
N ASP A 45 -7.61 9.99 12.39
CA ASP A 45 -8.50 10.35 11.30
C ASP A 45 -8.04 11.70 10.74
N LEU A 46 -7.22 11.64 9.68
CA LEU A 46 -6.67 12.83 9.01
C LEU A 46 -7.78 13.66 8.33
N PRO A 47 -8.74 13.08 7.59
CA PRO A 47 -9.87 13.83 7.03
C PRO A 47 -10.70 14.56 8.11
N GLY A 48 -10.99 13.89 9.22
CA GLY A 48 -11.75 14.47 10.33
C GLY A 48 -10.92 15.34 11.29
N ARG A 49 -9.59 15.35 11.14
CA ARG A 49 -8.64 16.04 12.03
C ARG A 49 -8.81 15.63 13.50
N THR A 50 -9.05 14.33 13.73
CA THR A 50 -9.25 13.78 15.07
C THR A 50 -8.24 12.68 15.41
N LEU A 51 -7.81 12.68 16.67
CA LEU A 51 -6.93 11.68 17.27
C LEU A 51 -7.67 11.06 18.44
N VAL A 52 -7.85 9.74 18.43
CA VAL A 52 -8.34 9.00 19.59
C VAL A 52 -7.16 8.33 20.27
N VAL A 53 -6.98 8.61 21.56
CA VAL A 53 -5.94 8.02 22.39
C VAL A 53 -6.59 7.20 23.49
N GLU A 54 -6.32 5.89 23.50
CA GLU A 54 -6.54 5.09 24.70
C GLU A 54 -5.27 5.16 25.54
N HIS A 55 -5.37 5.45 26.83
CA HIS A 55 -4.20 5.61 27.70
C HIS A 55 -4.52 5.25 29.16
N ALA A 56 -3.47 5.04 29.95
CA ALA A 56 -3.59 4.87 31.39
C ALA A 56 -3.25 6.20 32.08
N GLY A 57 -4.15 6.69 32.94
CA GLY A 57 -4.00 7.96 33.66
C GLY A 57 -4.84 9.11 33.09
N PRO A 58 -4.61 10.35 33.54
CA PRO A 58 -5.43 11.51 33.18
C PRO A 58 -5.17 11.97 31.73
N ALA A 59 -6.23 12.41 31.03
CA ALA A 59 -6.17 12.89 29.65
C ALA A 59 -5.20 14.08 29.46
N ASP A 60 -4.97 14.86 30.52
CA ASP A 60 -4.03 15.98 30.54
C ASP A 60 -2.59 15.55 30.24
N ALA A 61 -2.19 14.33 30.62
CA ALA A 61 -0.85 13.83 30.33
C ALA A 61 -0.62 13.63 28.82
N VAL A 62 -1.67 13.26 28.08
CA VAL A 62 -1.63 13.16 26.62
C VAL A 62 -1.58 14.56 26.01
N LEU A 63 -2.43 15.47 26.50
CA LEU A 63 -2.49 16.84 25.99
C LEU A 63 -1.15 17.58 26.17
N GLN A 64 -0.49 17.42 27.32
CA GLN A 64 0.83 18.00 27.60
C GLN A 64 1.92 17.54 26.63
N ARG A 65 1.81 16.32 26.09
CA ARG A 65 2.76 15.84 25.07
C ARG A 65 2.44 16.32 23.65
N LEU A 66 1.19 16.69 23.40
CA LEU A 66 0.75 17.23 22.11
C LEU A 66 0.99 18.75 22.00
N GLN A 67 0.93 19.48 23.11
CA GLN A 67 1.13 20.94 23.13
C GLN A 67 2.47 21.42 22.51
N PRO A 68 3.62 20.78 22.77
CA PRO A 68 4.90 21.18 22.17
C PRO A 68 4.93 21.10 20.65
N LEU A 69 4.08 20.27 20.04
CA LEU A 69 3.99 20.11 18.59
C LEU A 69 3.31 21.31 17.90
N LYS A 70 2.64 22.20 18.66
CA LYS A 70 1.93 23.39 18.14
C LYS A 70 0.88 23.07 17.05
N LEU A 71 0.33 21.85 17.06
CA LEU A 71 -0.70 21.41 16.10
C LEU A 71 -2.14 21.80 16.47
N GLY A 72 -2.31 22.56 17.56
CA GLY A 72 -3.62 23.03 18.04
C GLY A 72 -4.48 21.97 18.71
N ALA A 73 -3.87 20.92 19.28
CA ALA A 73 -4.60 19.82 19.91
C ALA A 73 -5.54 20.30 21.03
N GLN A 74 -6.82 19.91 20.98
CA GLN A 74 -7.84 20.21 21.99
C GLN A 74 -8.57 18.93 22.38
N LEU A 75 -8.79 18.71 23.68
CA LEU A 75 -9.59 17.60 24.17
C LEU A 75 -11.07 17.85 23.85
N ILE A 76 -11.71 16.94 23.12
CA ILE A 76 -13.15 16.97 22.85
C ILE A 76 -13.90 16.21 23.93
N ASP A 77 -13.47 14.96 24.19
CA ASP A 77 -14.16 14.06 25.10
C ASP A 77 -13.18 13.09 25.76
N SER A 78 -13.49 12.63 26.97
CA SER A 78 -12.68 11.66 27.71
C SER A 78 -13.56 10.75 28.56
N VAL A 79 -13.65 9.48 28.16
CA VAL A 79 -14.49 8.48 28.81
C VAL A 79 -13.63 7.46 29.55
N ALA A 80 -13.97 7.17 30.80
CA ALA A 80 -13.36 6.09 31.56
C ALA A 80 -13.82 4.74 30.98
N LEU A 81 -12.88 3.87 30.64
CA LEU A 81 -13.18 2.51 30.18
C LEU A 81 -13.47 1.64 31.41
N THR A 82 -14.75 1.50 31.77
CA THR A 82 -15.22 0.72 32.94
C THR A 82 -15.17 -0.79 32.69
N GLU A 83 -15.21 -1.19 31.42
CA GLU A 83 -14.97 -2.55 30.95
C GLU A 83 -13.70 -2.52 30.10
N PRO A 84 -12.88 -3.58 30.05
CA PRO A 84 -11.92 -3.74 28.98
C PRO A 84 -12.72 -3.87 27.67
N GLY A 85 -13.07 -2.73 27.07
CA GLY A 85 -13.55 -2.67 25.70
C GLY A 85 -12.54 -3.44 24.85
N PRO A 86 -13.00 -4.19 23.82
CA PRO A 86 -12.19 -5.20 23.16
C PRO A 86 -10.85 -4.57 22.85
N ALA A 87 -9.79 -5.13 23.44
CA ALA A 87 -8.42 -4.75 23.15
C ALA A 87 -8.35 -4.69 21.63
N ALA A 88 -8.25 -3.48 21.07
CA ALA A 88 -8.51 -3.36 19.64
C ALA A 88 -7.58 -4.34 18.93
N ALA A 89 -8.12 -5.07 17.95
CA ALA A 89 -7.47 -6.27 17.44
C ALA A 89 -5.96 -6.04 17.32
N GLU A 90 -5.15 -6.71 18.15
CA GLU A 90 -3.75 -6.85 17.83
C GLU A 90 -3.77 -7.57 16.50
N THR A 91 -3.37 -6.88 15.43
CA THR A 91 -3.19 -7.50 14.12
C THR A 91 -2.26 -8.68 14.35
N ASP A 92 -2.80 -9.90 14.29
CA ASP A 92 -2.03 -11.12 14.48
C ASP A 92 -0.88 -11.08 13.46
N PRO A 93 0.39 -10.93 13.88
CA PRO A 93 1.52 -10.83 12.96
C PRO A 93 1.61 -12.08 12.07
N ALA A 94 1.11 -13.22 12.55
CA ALA A 94 1.03 -14.45 11.76
C ALA A 94 -0.07 -14.39 10.68
N ALA A 95 -1.20 -13.72 10.95
CA ALA A 95 -2.25 -13.49 9.95
C ALA A 95 -1.78 -12.48 8.89
N GLU A 96 -1.15 -11.38 9.29
CA GLU A 96 -0.56 -10.39 8.36
C GLU A 96 0.51 -11.04 7.47
N ALA A 97 1.45 -11.79 8.07
CA ALA A 97 2.48 -12.52 7.33
C ALA A 97 1.87 -13.54 6.35
N ARG A 98 0.73 -14.16 6.69
CA ARG A 98 0.03 -15.11 5.81
C ARG A 98 -0.56 -14.43 4.59
N VAL A 99 -1.18 -13.26 4.77
CA VAL A 99 -1.71 -12.44 3.67
C VAL A 99 -0.57 -11.96 2.78
N LEU A 100 0.50 -11.41 3.36
CA LEU A 100 1.68 -10.95 2.61
C LEU A 100 2.34 -12.08 1.81
N ARG A 101 2.44 -13.30 2.37
CA ARG A 101 2.94 -14.47 1.64
C ARG A 101 2.03 -14.86 0.48
N ALA A 102 0.71 -14.79 0.66
CA ALA A 102 -0.24 -15.07 -0.42
C ALA A 102 -0.11 -14.04 -1.55
N LEU A 103 -0.06 -12.74 -1.23
CA LEU A 103 0.13 -11.66 -2.20
C LEU A 103 1.45 -11.81 -2.97
N LEU A 104 2.55 -12.09 -2.26
CA LEU A 104 3.85 -12.35 -2.86
C LEU A 104 3.82 -13.55 -3.80
N ALA A 105 3.21 -14.66 -3.39
CA ALA A 105 3.14 -15.87 -4.21
C ALA A 105 2.30 -15.66 -5.47
N ILE A 106 1.16 -14.97 -5.37
CA ILE A 106 0.29 -14.67 -6.51
C ILE A 106 1.03 -13.77 -7.51
N ASN A 107 1.60 -12.66 -7.05
CA ASN A 107 2.32 -11.73 -7.91
C ASN A 107 3.56 -12.36 -8.55
N ALA A 108 4.36 -13.11 -7.78
CA ALA A 108 5.53 -13.79 -8.33
C ALA A 108 5.17 -14.85 -9.38
N LEU A 109 4.07 -15.58 -9.18
CA LEU A 109 3.58 -16.54 -10.17
C LEU A 109 3.09 -15.83 -11.43
N MET A 110 2.27 -14.78 -11.27
CA MET A 110 1.75 -14.00 -12.39
C MET A 110 2.87 -13.33 -13.19
N PHE A 111 3.90 -12.79 -12.53
CA PHE A 111 5.10 -12.27 -13.19
C PHE A 111 5.71 -13.29 -14.15
N VAL A 112 5.90 -14.55 -13.73
CA VAL A 112 6.49 -15.57 -14.60
C VAL A 112 5.58 -15.90 -15.78
N VAL A 113 4.28 -16.02 -15.52
CA VAL A 113 3.27 -16.31 -16.56
C VAL A 113 3.22 -15.18 -17.58
N GLU A 114 3.10 -13.93 -17.13
CA GLU A 114 2.94 -12.75 -17.97
C GLU A 114 4.23 -12.38 -18.70
N LEU A 115 5.40 -12.53 -18.08
CA LEU A 115 6.66 -12.28 -18.76
C LEU A 115 6.88 -13.32 -19.87
N GLY A 116 6.65 -14.60 -19.57
CA GLY A 116 6.76 -15.67 -20.54
C GLY A 116 5.77 -15.52 -21.70
N ALA A 117 4.50 -15.25 -21.37
CA ALA A 117 3.47 -15.02 -22.36
C ALA A 117 3.67 -13.73 -23.14
N GLY A 118 4.09 -12.64 -22.50
CA GLY A 118 4.36 -11.35 -23.14
C GLY A 118 5.55 -11.41 -24.09
N TRP A 119 6.59 -12.18 -23.73
CA TRP A 119 7.71 -12.47 -24.62
C TRP A 119 7.26 -13.27 -25.85
N TRP A 120 6.52 -14.36 -25.64
CA TRP A 120 5.99 -15.20 -26.72
C TRP A 120 5.01 -14.44 -27.61
N ALA A 121 4.10 -13.70 -27.00
CA ALA A 121 3.07 -12.93 -27.66
C ALA A 121 3.61 -11.64 -28.28
N GLN A 122 4.90 -11.31 -28.14
CA GLN A 122 5.45 -10.03 -28.58
C GLN A 122 4.63 -8.83 -28.08
N SER A 123 4.09 -8.89 -26.87
CA SER A 123 3.31 -7.83 -26.23
C SER A 123 4.12 -7.07 -25.20
N THR A 124 4.27 -5.76 -25.41
CA THR A 124 4.85 -4.81 -24.46
C THR A 124 3.93 -4.53 -23.29
N GLY A 125 2.60 -4.54 -23.48
CA GLY A 125 1.62 -4.42 -22.41
C GLY A 125 1.78 -5.52 -21.37
N LEU A 126 1.76 -6.79 -21.80
CA LEU A 126 1.97 -7.94 -20.91
C LEU A 126 3.34 -7.92 -20.23
N MET A 127 4.40 -7.54 -20.96
CA MET A 127 5.73 -7.44 -20.36
C MET A 127 5.81 -6.34 -19.30
N ALA A 128 5.15 -5.19 -19.52
CA ALA A 128 5.12 -4.10 -18.54
C ALA A 128 4.30 -4.50 -17.30
N ASP A 129 3.17 -5.16 -17.49
CA ASP A 129 2.30 -5.69 -16.41
C ASP A 129 3.05 -6.72 -15.56
N ALA A 130 3.77 -7.65 -16.20
CA ALA A 130 4.64 -8.60 -15.50
C ALA A 130 5.68 -7.91 -14.62
N LEU A 131 6.33 -6.86 -15.13
CA LEU A 131 7.35 -6.12 -14.38
C LEU A 131 6.75 -5.35 -13.19
N ASP A 132 5.50 -4.91 -13.28
CA ASP A 132 4.76 -4.34 -12.15
C ASP A 132 4.48 -5.41 -11.09
N MET A 133 4.01 -6.60 -11.49
CA MET A 133 3.82 -7.74 -10.58
C MET A 133 5.11 -8.13 -9.84
N LEU A 134 6.26 -8.07 -10.53
CA LEU A 134 7.55 -8.32 -9.89
C LEU A 134 7.89 -7.23 -8.87
N ALA A 135 7.57 -5.97 -9.18
CA ALA A 135 7.79 -4.87 -8.25
C ALA A 135 6.91 -5.00 -7.01
N ASP A 136 5.64 -5.33 -7.19
CA ASP A 136 4.69 -5.60 -6.12
C ASP A 136 5.15 -6.78 -5.24
N ALA A 137 5.58 -7.88 -5.87
CA ALA A 137 6.17 -9.02 -5.15
C ALA A 137 7.40 -8.61 -4.32
N ALA A 138 8.27 -7.76 -4.86
CA ALA A 138 9.42 -7.24 -4.11
C ALA A 138 8.96 -6.41 -2.90
N VAL A 139 7.97 -5.53 -3.07
CA VAL A 139 7.39 -4.72 -1.98
C VAL A 139 6.80 -5.63 -0.89
N TYR A 140 5.98 -6.62 -1.24
CA TYR A 140 5.43 -7.58 -0.28
C TYR A 140 6.53 -8.39 0.43
N GLY A 141 7.61 -8.72 -0.28
CA GLY A 141 8.79 -9.37 0.29
C GLY A 141 9.47 -8.52 1.35
N THR A 142 9.65 -7.22 1.09
CA THR A 142 10.21 -6.28 2.09
C THR A 142 9.29 -6.11 3.30
N ALA A 143 7.97 -6.08 3.10
CA ALA A 143 7.00 -6.02 4.18
C ALA A 143 7.06 -7.28 5.06
N LEU A 144 7.17 -8.47 4.45
CA LEU A 144 7.30 -9.74 5.18
C LEU A 144 8.61 -9.79 6.01
N LEU A 145 9.71 -9.26 5.48
CA LEU A 145 10.96 -9.13 6.23
C LEU A 145 10.82 -8.19 7.42
N ALA A 146 10.06 -7.10 7.28
CA ALA A 146 9.78 -6.18 8.38
C ALA A 146 8.97 -6.84 9.50
N VAL A 147 7.95 -7.66 9.15
CA VAL A 147 7.19 -8.46 10.14
C VAL A 147 8.10 -9.47 10.87
N ALA A 148 9.07 -10.06 10.17
CA ALA A 148 9.96 -11.07 10.74
C ALA A 148 11.14 -10.51 11.57
N ARG A 149 11.70 -9.36 11.18
CA ARG A 149 12.96 -8.82 11.73
C ARG A 149 12.85 -7.41 12.34
N GLY A 150 11.65 -6.82 12.34
CA GLY A 150 11.39 -5.48 12.86
C GLY A 150 11.74 -4.34 11.90
N ALA A 151 11.16 -3.17 12.16
CA ALA A 151 11.17 -2.00 11.27
C ALA A 151 12.56 -1.39 10.97
N ALA A 152 13.60 -1.72 11.76
CA ALA A 152 14.95 -1.17 11.59
C ALA A 152 15.62 -1.53 10.25
N SER A 153 15.17 -2.61 9.60
CA SER A 153 15.68 -3.06 8.29
C SER A 153 14.82 -2.61 7.09
N GLN A 154 13.69 -1.94 7.34
CA GLN A 154 12.66 -1.66 6.34
C GLN A 154 13.07 -0.56 5.35
N ALA A 155 13.70 0.52 5.81
CA ALA A 155 14.06 1.65 4.94
C ALA A 155 15.09 1.26 3.86
N ALA A 156 16.11 0.49 4.24
CA ALA A 156 17.11 -0.01 3.29
C ALA A 156 16.51 -0.99 2.27
N ALA A 157 15.66 -1.91 2.74
CA ALA A 157 14.98 -2.87 1.87
C ALA A 157 14.02 -2.18 0.89
N ALA A 158 13.21 -1.22 1.37
CA ALA A 158 12.31 -0.43 0.54
C ALA A 158 13.08 0.40 -0.50
N ARG A 159 14.25 0.94 -0.16
CA ARG A 159 15.11 1.65 -1.11
C ARG A 159 15.64 0.73 -2.21
N VAL A 160 16.07 -0.49 -1.87
CA VAL A 160 16.50 -1.50 -2.86
C VAL A 160 15.35 -1.91 -3.76
N ALA A 161 14.15 -2.11 -3.20
CA ALA A 161 12.95 -2.41 -3.98
C ALA A 161 12.61 -1.26 -4.94
N GLY A 162 12.64 -0.01 -4.47
CA GLY A 162 12.39 1.18 -5.29
C GLY A 162 13.40 1.34 -6.44
N TRP A 163 14.70 1.11 -6.20
CA TRP A 163 15.70 1.14 -7.28
C TRP A 163 15.53 0.00 -8.28
N THR A 164 15.25 -1.22 -7.80
CA THR A 164 14.97 -2.38 -8.66
C THR A 164 13.77 -2.08 -9.55
N GLN A 165 12.68 -1.56 -8.98
CA GLN A 165 11.48 -1.19 -9.72
C GLN A 165 11.74 -0.09 -10.75
N ALA A 166 12.52 0.95 -10.41
CA ALA A 166 12.88 2.01 -11.35
C ALA A 166 13.68 1.46 -12.54
N LEU A 167 14.63 0.55 -12.28
CA LEU A 167 15.41 -0.11 -13.33
C LEU A 167 14.53 -0.95 -14.25
N LEU A 168 13.63 -1.77 -13.70
CA LEU A 168 12.73 -2.62 -14.48
C LEU A 168 11.78 -1.79 -15.35
N ALA A 169 11.20 -0.71 -14.80
CA ALA A 169 10.35 0.20 -15.56
C ALA A 169 11.10 0.89 -16.71
N LEU A 170 12.36 1.28 -16.49
CA LEU A 170 13.22 1.82 -17.55
C LEU A 170 13.50 0.78 -18.64
N LEU A 171 13.78 -0.47 -18.27
CA LEU A 171 13.97 -1.56 -19.23
C LEU A 171 12.70 -1.81 -20.05
N ALA A 172 11.51 -1.75 -19.42
CA ALA A 172 10.23 -1.85 -20.12
C ALA A 172 10.06 -0.73 -21.15
N LEU A 173 10.36 0.52 -20.78
CA LEU A 173 10.30 1.66 -21.70
C LEU A 173 11.30 1.54 -22.86
N VAL A 174 12.50 1.02 -22.60
CA VAL A 174 13.49 0.73 -23.65
C VAL A 174 12.95 -0.32 -24.61
N GLU A 175 12.32 -1.38 -24.11
CA GLU A 175 11.73 -2.43 -24.95
C GLU A 175 10.54 -1.90 -25.79
N VAL A 176 9.71 -1.05 -25.21
CA VAL A 176 8.64 -0.33 -25.94
C VAL A 176 9.24 0.51 -27.06
N ALA A 177 10.26 1.32 -26.77
CA ALA A 177 10.93 2.16 -27.77
C ALA A 177 11.57 1.30 -28.88
N ARG A 178 12.20 0.18 -28.51
CA ARG A 178 12.76 -0.77 -29.46
C ARG A 178 11.70 -1.33 -30.40
N ARG A 179 10.55 -1.78 -29.88
CA ARG A 179 9.46 -2.32 -30.72
C ARG A 179 8.72 -1.26 -31.51
N ALA A 180 8.65 -0.02 -31.00
CA ALA A 180 8.13 1.10 -31.78
C ALA A 180 8.99 1.38 -33.02
N TRP A 181 10.31 1.16 -32.95
CA TRP A 181 11.23 1.39 -34.07
C TRP A 181 11.40 0.18 -35.00
N PHE A 182 11.53 -1.02 -34.44
CA PHE A 182 11.78 -2.25 -35.21
C PHE A 182 10.52 -3.05 -35.56
N GLY A 183 9.36 -2.64 -35.04
CA GLY A 183 8.10 -3.36 -35.17
C GLY A 183 7.96 -4.51 -34.16
N SER A 184 6.72 -4.97 -34.03
CA SER A 184 6.32 -6.15 -33.27
C SER A 184 4.98 -6.65 -33.79
N GLU A 185 4.69 -7.93 -33.60
CA GLU A 185 3.40 -8.53 -33.95
C GLU A 185 2.72 -9.09 -32.69
N PRO A 186 2.03 -8.24 -31.89
CA PRO A 186 1.42 -8.68 -30.65
C PRO A 186 0.30 -9.70 -30.88
N VAL A 187 0.39 -10.86 -30.25
CA VAL A 187 -0.62 -11.93 -30.37
C VAL A 187 -1.84 -11.59 -29.50
N SER A 188 -2.87 -11.04 -30.13
CA SER A 188 -4.04 -10.45 -29.45
C SER A 188 -4.77 -11.42 -28.52
N LEU A 189 -4.97 -12.68 -28.93
CA LEU A 189 -5.67 -13.67 -28.10
C LEU A 189 -4.89 -14.02 -26.84
N LEU A 190 -3.55 -14.10 -26.93
CA LEU A 190 -2.70 -14.31 -25.76
C LEU A 190 -2.73 -13.09 -24.82
N MET A 191 -2.69 -11.88 -25.39
CA MET A 191 -2.83 -10.64 -24.59
C MET A 191 -4.11 -10.62 -23.79
N MET A 192 -5.26 -10.86 -24.43
CA MET A 192 -6.55 -10.84 -23.76
C MET A 192 -6.70 -11.99 -22.76
N GLY A 193 -6.27 -13.21 -23.13
CA GLY A 193 -6.38 -14.37 -22.25
C GLY A 193 -5.54 -14.23 -20.99
N VAL A 194 -4.28 -13.81 -21.13
CA VAL A 194 -3.38 -13.62 -20.00
C VAL A 194 -3.76 -12.39 -19.19
N GLY A 195 -4.13 -11.27 -19.84
CA GLY A 195 -4.63 -10.09 -19.15
C GLY A 195 -5.90 -10.38 -18.34
N ALA A 196 -6.80 -11.24 -18.83
CA ALA A 196 -7.96 -11.69 -18.06
C ALA A 196 -7.58 -12.55 -16.85
N LEU A 197 -6.59 -13.44 -17.00
CA LEU A 197 -6.05 -14.21 -15.89
C LEU A 197 -5.41 -13.31 -14.82
N ALA A 198 -4.62 -12.33 -15.23
CA ALA A 198 -3.99 -11.35 -14.36
C ALA A 198 -5.02 -10.46 -13.64
N LEU A 199 -6.06 -10.04 -14.35
CA LEU A 199 -7.19 -9.31 -13.76
C LEU A 199 -7.86 -10.13 -12.64
N VAL A 200 -8.09 -11.43 -12.85
CA VAL A 200 -8.67 -12.30 -11.80
C VAL A 200 -7.71 -12.40 -10.60
N ALA A 201 -6.41 -12.56 -10.85
CA ALA A 201 -5.41 -12.61 -9.79
C ALA A 201 -5.37 -11.30 -8.96
N ASN A 202 -5.36 -10.15 -9.63
CA ASN A 202 -5.34 -8.84 -8.97
C ASN A 202 -6.62 -8.52 -8.23
N VAL A 203 -7.79 -8.90 -8.77
CA VAL A 203 -9.04 -8.81 -8.03
C VAL A 203 -9.02 -9.71 -6.79
N ALA A 204 -8.45 -10.91 -6.87
CA ALA A 204 -8.29 -11.78 -5.70
C ALA A 204 -7.36 -11.16 -4.64
N CYS A 205 -6.23 -10.56 -5.05
CA CYS A 205 -5.34 -9.78 -4.18
C CYS A 205 -6.11 -8.63 -3.50
N LEU A 206 -6.87 -7.85 -4.28
CA LEU A 206 -7.68 -6.74 -3.78
C LEU A 206 -8.70 -7.21 -2.72
N LEU A 207 -9.35 -8.35 -2.95
CA LEU A 207 -10.33 -8.92 -2.02
C LEU A 207 -9.67 -9.45 -0.73
N LEU A 208 -8.47 -10.02 -0.81
CA LEU A 208 -7.70 -10.46 0.36
C LEU A 208 -7.31 -9.27 1.25
N ILE A 209 -6.88 -8.17 0.63
CA ILE A 209 -6.55 -6.91 1.30
C ILE A 209 -7.83 -6.28 1.87
N ALA A 210 -8.92 -6.25 1.10
CA ALA A 210 -10.18 -5.67 1.52
C ALA A 210 -10.81 -6.36 2.74
N ARG A 211 -10.56 -7.66 2.94
CA ARG A 211 -11.00 -8.40 4.13
C ARG A 211 -10.24 -8.04 5.41
N HIS A 212 -9.11 -7.33 5.30
CA HIS A 212 -8.31 -6.85 6.43
C HIS A 212 -8.34 -5.31 6.55
N ARG A 213 -9.39 -4.68 6.00
CA ARG A 213 -9.51 -3.21 5.82
C ARG A 213 -9.45 -2.36 7.08
N ASP A 214 -9.61 -2.94 8.27
CA ASP A 214 -9.58 -2.22 9.54
C ASP A 214 -8.16 -1.85 10.02
N GLY A 215 -7.12 -2.14 9.22
CA GLY A 215 -5.70 -1.96 9.55
C GLY A 215 -5.08 -0.56 9.36
N GLY A 216 -5.86 0.50 9.13
CA GLY A 216 -5.35 1.88 9.02
C GLY A 216 -4.77 2.29 7.66
N VAL A 217 -4.01 3.40 7.62
CA VAL A 217 -3.54 4.11 6.39
C VAL A 217 -2.73 3.22 5.43
N HIS A 218 -2.00 2.22 5.95
CA HIS A 218 -1.26 1.26 5.13
C HIS A 218 -2.17 0.43 4.20
N MET A 219 -3.43 0.20 4.59
CA MET A 219 -4.39 -0.56 3.77
C MET A 219 -5.03 0.28 2.66
N GLN A 220 -5.16 1.60 2.83
CA GLN A 220 -5.59 2.50 1.76
C GLN A 220 -4.56 2.59 0.64
N ALA A 221 -3.26 2.61 0.98
CA ALA A 221 -2.19 2.57 0.00
C ALA A 221 -2.24 1.27 -0.83
N SER A 222 -2.37 0.11 -0.17
CA SER A 222 -2.50 -1.19 -0.85
C SER A 222 -3.75 -1.29 -1.73
N TYR A 223 -4.86 -0.63 -1.36
CA TYR A 223 -6.07 -0.56 -2.20
C TYR A 223 -5.85 0.27 -3.47
N ILE A 224 -5.11 1.39 -3.38
CA ILE A 224 -4.80 2.23 -4.55
C ILE A 224 -3.85 1.51 -5.51
N PHE A 225 -2.81 0.84 -4.98
CA PHE A 225 -1.89 0.05 -5.81
C PHE A 225 -2.65 -1.07 -6.52
N SER A 226 -3.39 -1.88 -5.78
CA SER A 226 -4.15 -2.98 -6.37
C SER A 226 -5.27 -2.54 -7.34
N ALA A 227 -5.77 -1.29 -7.23
CA ALA A 227 -6.67 -0.72 -8.22
C ALA A 227 -5.97 -0.30 -9.52
N ASN A 228 -4.70 0.13 -9.45
CA ASN A 228 -3.91 0.43 -10.65
C ASN A 228 -3.65 -0.85 -11.46
N ASP A 229 -3.36 -1.97 -10.80
CA ASP A 229 -3.09 -3.24 -11.50
C ASP A 229 -4.34 -3.71 -12.25
N VAL A 230 -5.52 -3.60 -11.61
CA VAL A 230 -6.81 -3.88 -12.27
C VAL A 230 -7.00 -3.02 -13.52
N LEU A 231 -6.66 -1.72 -13.45
CA LEU A 231 -6.73 -0.83 -14.62
C LEU A 231 -5.69 -1.18 -15.68
N ALA A 232 -4.49 -1.60 -15.29
CA ALA A 232 -3.44 -2.06 -16.18
C ALA A 232 -3.89 -3.31 -16.95
N ASN A 233 -4.39 -4.35 -16.25
CA ASN A 233 -4.86 -5.57 -16.90
C ASN A 233 -6.05 -5.29 -17.83
N LEU A 234 -7.01 -4.45 -17.41
CA LEU A 234 -8.11 -4.00 -18.29
C LEU A 234 -7.58 -3.29 -19.53
N GLY A 235 -6.58 -2.43 -19.35
CA GLY A 235 -5.89 -1.76 -20.44
C GLY A 235 -5.24 -2.74 -21.41
N VAL A 236 -4.58 -3.80 -20.92
CA VAL A 236 -3.97 -4.84 -21.75
C VAL A 236 -5.02 -5.63 -22.53
N ILE A 237 -6.15 -5.97 -21.90
CA ILE A 237 -7.26 -6.66 -22.57
C ILE A 237 -7.84 -5.78 -23.69
N VAL A 238 -8.10 -4.50 -23.41
CA VAL A 238 -8.61 -3.54 -24.40
C VAL A 238 -7.59 -3.33 -25.52
N ALA A 239 -6.31 -3.20 -25.21
CA ALA A 239 -5.25 -3.11 -26.22
C ALA A 239 -5.21 -4.37 -27.09
N GLY A 240 -5.31 -5.56 -26.50
CA GLY A 240 -5.40 -6.82 -27.24
C GLY A 240 -6.59 -6.86 -28.20
N ALA A 241 -7.77 -6.43 -27.75
CA ALA A 241 -8.96 -6.31 -28.61
C ALA A 241 -8.75 -5.31 -29.76
N LEU A 242 -8.10 -4.17 -29.49
CA LEU A 242 -7.78 -3.17 -30.51
C LEU A 242 -6.72 -3.66 -31.51
N VAL A 243 -5.70 -4.39 -31.06
CA VAL A 243 -4.73 -5.05 -31.95
C VAL A 243 -5.45 -6.06 -32.84
N LEU A 244 -6.37 -6.85 -32.29
CA LEU A 244 -7.16 -7.82 -33.07
C LEU A 244 -8.01 -7.12 -34.14
N ALA A 245 -8.65 -6.00 -33.79
CA ALA A 245 -9.53 -5.27 -34.70
C ALA A 245 -8.78 -4.48 -35.76
N THR A 246 -7.60 -3.94 -35.45
CA THR A 246 -6.85 -3.03 -36.33
C THR A 246 -5.68 -3.70 -37.06
N GLY A 247 -5.20 -4.84 -36.55
CA GLY A 247 -3.96 -5.47 -37.01
C GLY A 247 -2.69 -4.68 -36.67
N ALA A 248 -2.80 -3.58 -35.92
CA ALA A 248 -1.69 -2.68 -35.64
C ALA A 248 -1.14 -2.86 -34.22
N ALA A 249 0.18 -2.76 -34.04
CA ALA A 249 0.84 -2.94 -32.75
C ALA A 249 0.77 -1.71 -31.82
N TRP A 250 0.38 -0.54 -32.33
CA TRP A 250 0.40 0.70 -31.55
C TRP A 250 -0.47 0.68 -30.28
N PRO A 251 -1.63 -0.01 -30.19
CA PRO A 251 -2.41 -0.06 -28.95
C PRO A 251 -1.64 -0.77 -27.83
N ASP A 252 -0.91 -1.84 -28.16
CA ASP A 252 -0.04 -2.55 -27.21
C ASP A 252 1.12 -1.66 -26.75
N LEU A 253 1.80 -0.98 -27.67
CA LEU A 253 2.90 -0.05 -27.33
C LEU A 253 2.42 1.08 -26.43
N LEU A 254 1.22 1.63 -26.69
CA LEU A 254 0.63 2.67 -25.88
C LEU A 254 0.37 2.17 -24.46
N ILE A 255 -0.30 1.04 -24.29
CA ILE A 255 -0.60 0.55 -22.94
C ILE A 255 0.68 0.12 -22.20
N GLY A 256 1.64 -0.51 -22.87
CA GLY A 256 2.94 -0.84 -22.30
C GLY A 256 3.69 0.41 -21.81
N THR A 257 3.62 1.51 -22.58
CA THR A 257 4.17 2.81 -22.14
C THR A 257 3.46 3.33 -20.89
N VAL A 258 2.13 3.31 -20.88
CA VAL A 258 1.33 3.83 -19.76
C VAL A 258 1.65 3.07 -18.47
N ILE A 259 1.64 1.73 -18.52
CA ILE A 259 1.95 0.87 -17.37
C ILE A 259 3.37 1.16 -16.88
N ALA A 260 4.38 1.12 -17.77
CA ALA A 260 5.76 1.38 -17.38
C ALA A 260 5.97 2.77 -16.75
N VAL A 261 5.27 3.81 -17.21
CA VAL A 261 5.31 5.15 -16.61
C VAL A 261 4.66 5.17 -15.22
N VAL A 262 3.55 4.47 -15.02
CA VAL A 262 2.90 4.33 -13.71
C VAL A 262 3.84 3.65 -12.72
N VAL A 263 4.45 2.53 -13.12
CA VAL A 263 5.44 1.78 -12.32
C VAL A 263 6.61 2.69 -11.92
N LEU A 264 7.15 3.46 -12.88
CA LEU A 264 8.27 4.37 -12.64
C LEU A 264 7.90 5.50 -11.66
N ARG A 265 6.66 6.02 -11.72
CA ARG A 265 6.16 7.00 -10.74
C ARG A 265 6.04 6.38 -9.35
N GLY A 266 5.57 5.14 -9.26
CA GLY A 266 5.53 4.35 -8.02
C GLY A 266 6.92 4.23 -7.40
N ALA A 267 7.91 3.81 -8.19
CA ALA A 267 9.30 3.69 -7.75
C ALA A 267 9.87 5.00 -7.21
N ARG A 268 9.64 6.13 -7.91
CA ARG A 268 10.08 7.46 -7.46
C ARG A 268 9.44 7.85 -6.14
N ARG A 269 8.17 7.52 -5.94
CA ARG A 269 7.47 7.78 -4.68
C ARG A 269 8.04 6.96 -3.53
N ILE A 270 8.36 5.68 -3.76
CA ILE A 270 9.01 4.83 -2.75
C ILE A 270 10.37 5.43 -2.37
N LEU A 271 11.21 5.74 -3.36
CA LEU A 271 12.56 6.29 -3.14
C LEU A 271 12.54 7.65 -2.44
N ALA A 272 11.53 8.49 -2.68
CA ALA A 272 11.38 9.77 -2.01
C ALA A 272 10.99 9.64 -0.52
N LEU A 273 10.45 8.49 -0.11
CA LEU A 273 9.99 8.22 1.25
C LEU A 273 10.99 7.41 2.10
N THR A 274 12.09 6.93 1.50
CA THR A 274 13.09 6.03 2.12
C THR A 274 14.45 6.67 2.33
#